data_AF-A0A8S1J8Q9-F1
#
_entry.id   AF-A0A8S1J8Q9-F1
#
_cell.length_a   1.000
_cell.length_b   1.000
_cell.length_c   1.000
_cell.angle_alpha   90.00
_cell.angle_beta   90.00
_cell.angle_gamma   90.00
#
_symmetry.space_group_name_H-M   'P 1'
#
loop_
_entity.id
_entity.type
_entity.pdbx_description
1 polymer ?
#
loop_
_entity_poly.entity_id
_entity_poly.type
_entity_poly.pdbx_seq_one_letter_code
_entity_poly.pdbx_strand_id
1 'polypeptide(L)'
;RHSVWYKAATSEPKNVVIIVQAGRSMGDQFHFGGGGAAKTRWDVARDTVNGILLTLDQTIDQVNIVSYNSRAVLLGGASLITASPENVKALVAALDDVSPLDGTDG
;
A
#
# COMPACT_ATOMS: atom_id res chain seq x y z
N ARG A 1 -6.06 -8.06 14.66
CA ARG A 1 -5.65 -9.39 15.17
C ARG A 1 -4.42 -9.81 14.37
N HIS A 2 -3.24 -10.01 14.99
CA HIS A 2 -1.93 -10.02 14.29
C HIS A 2 -1.09 -11.31 14.45
N SER A 3 -1.63 -12.42 14.95
CA SER A 3 -0.83 -13.66 15.07
C SER A 3 -0.68 -14.37 13.72
N VAL A 4 0.55 -14.73 13.34
CA VAL A 4 0.89 -15.51 12.13
C VAL A 4 0.14 -16.85 12.12
N TRP A 5 0.10 -17.53 13.27
CA TRP A 5 -0.63 -18.79 13.43
C TRP A 5 -2.13 -18.65 13.17
N TYR A 6 -2.72 -17.51 13.51
CA TYR A 6 -4.14 -17.26 13.28
C TYR A 6 -4.44 -17.05 11.79
N LYS A 7 -3.55 -16.39 11.04
CA LYS A 7 -3.75 -16.15 9.60
C LYS A 7 -3.68 -17.45 8.80
N ALA A 8 -2.65 -18.26 9.03
CA ALA A 8 -2.47 -19.54 8.37
C ALA A 8 -3.61 -20.54 8.67
N ALA A 9 -4.20 -20.46 9.86
CA ALA A 9 -5.29 -21.35 10.28
C ALA A 9 -6.68 -20.92 9.81
N THR A 10 -6.87 -19.71 9.27
CA THR A 10 -8.22 -19.15 9.01
C THR A 10 -8.44 -18.60 7.60
N SER A 11 -7.44 -18.70 6.72
CA SER A 11 -7.45 -18.06 5.40
C SER A 11 -6.97 -19.03 4.33
N GLU A 12 -7.81 -19.30 3.32
CA GLU A 12 -7.31 -19.85 2.04
C GLU A 12 -6.29 -18.88 1.40
N PRO A 13 -5.35 -19.37 0.57
CA PRO A 13 -4.42 -18.49 -0.16
C PRO A 13 -5.16 -17.44 -0.99
N LYS A 14 -4.69 -16.18 -0.97
CA LYS A 14 -5.33 -15.08 -1.68
C LYS A 14 -4.37 -14.37 -2.65
N ASN A 15 -4.95 -13.89 -3.73
CA ASN A 15 -4.32 -12.99 -4.70
C ASN A 15 -4.87 -11.58 -4.48
N VAL A 16 -4.02 -10.64 -4.06
CA VAL A 16 -4.41 -9.28 -3.68
C VAL A 16 -3.78 -8.26 -4.61
N VAL A 17 -4.60 -7.38 -5.20
CA VAL A 17 -4.13 -6.20 -5.91
C VAL A 17 -4.60 -4.97 -5.16
N ILE A 18 -3.66 -4.18 -4.66
CA ILE A 18 -3.95 -2.93 -3.95
C ILE A 18 -3.81 -1.78 -4.93
N ILE A 19 -4.91 -1.08 -5.22
CA ILE A 19 -4.90 0.10 -6.08
C ILE A 19 -4.88 1.34 -5.19
N VAL A 20 -3.86 2.19 -5.33
CA VAL A 20 -3.67 3.39 -4.54
C VAL A 20 -3.77 4.60 -5.46
N GLN A 21 -4.70 5.51 -5.16
CA GLN A 21 -4.78 6.78 -5.86
C GLN A 21 -3.62 7.68 -5.43
N ALA A 22 -2.89 8.25 -6.40
CA ALA A 22 -1.73 9.13 -6.19
C ALA A 22 -1.91 10.49 -6.89
N GLY A 23 -3.16 10.97 -7.02
CA GLY A 23 -3.44 12.28 -7.61
C GLY A 23 -3.16 13.45 -6.65
N ARG A 24 -3.07 14.67 -7.19
CA ARG A 24 -2.75 15.91 -6.46
C ARG A 24 -3.51 16.09 -5.14
N SER A 25 -4.81 15.76 -5.12
CA SER A 25 -5.66 15.87 -3.94
C SER A 25 -5.21 14.97 -2.78
N MET A 26 -4.32 14.01 -3.02
CA MET A 26 -3.73 13.16 -1.99
C MET A 26 -2.65 13.89 -1.19
N GLY A 27 -2.07 14.96 -1.72
CA GLY A 27 -1.16 15.84 -0.99
C GLY A 27 -1.85 16.78 0.00
N ASP A 28 -3.19 16.89 -0.05
CA ASP A 28 -3.94 17.76 0.85
C ASP A 28 -3.85 17.26 2.29
N GLN A 29 -3.59 18.17 3.22
CA GLN A 29 -3.62 17.90 4.66
C GLN A 29 -5.05 17.82 5.17
N PHE A 30 -5.24 17.04 6.23
CA PHE A 30 -6.46 17.07 7.03
C PHE A 30 -6.18 17.16 8.51
N HIS A 31 -7.10 17.85 9.15
CA HIS A 31 -7.06 18.10 10.57
C HIS A 31 -7.87 17.01 11.28
N PHE A 32 -7.18 16.05 11.86
CA PHE A 32 -7.79 15.20 12.89
C PHE A 32 -7.99 16.10 14.12
N GLY A 33 -9.25 16.38 14.47
CA GLY A 33 -9.55 17.18 15.65
C GLY A 33 -8.91 16.55 16.89
N GLY A 34 -7.84 17.15 17.40
CA GLY A 34 -7.11 16.67 18.58
C GLY A 34 -5.60 16.57 18.38
N GLY A 35 -4.90 17.71 18.34
CA GLY A 35 -3.47 17.85 18.68
C GLY A 35 -2.40 17.00 17.94
N GLY A 36 -2.78 16.14 17.00
CA GLY A 36 -1.84 15.31 16.24
C GLY A 36 -1.08 16.11 15.18
N ALA A 37 0.10 15.61 14.79
CA ALA A 37 0.83 16.15 13.63
C ALA A 37 -0.07 16.12 12.38
N ALA A 38 -0.05 17.19 11.60
CA ALA A 38 -0.78 17.23 10.33
C ALA A 38 -0.31 16.09 9.41
N LYS A 39 -1.25 15.30 8.90
CA LYS A 39 -1.00 14.24 7.91
C LYS A 39 -1.73 14.57 6.62
N THR A 40 -1.17 14.13 5.50
CA THR A 40 -1.82 14.18 4.18
C THR A 40 -2.68 12.94 3.95
N ARG A 41 -3.55 12.99 2.91
CA ARG A 41 -4.25 11.82 2.35
C ARG A 41 -3.30 10.72 1.97
N TRP A 42 -2.16 11.11 1.41
CA TRP A 42 -1.13 10.19 1.03
C TRP A 42 -0.54 9.46 2.23
N ASP A 43 -0.21 10.18 3.31
CA ASP A 43 0.34 9.57 4.53
C ASP A 43 -0.61 8.52 5.10
N VAL A 44 -1.90 8.84 5.17
CA VAL A 44 -2.91 7.90 5.70
C VAL A 44 -3.13 6.71 4.77
N ALA A 45 -3.16 6.92 3.46
CA ALA A 45 -3.29 5.84 2.49
C ALA A 45 -2.09 4.90 2.57
N ARG A 46 -0.87 5.44 2.60
CA ARG A 46 0.36 4.67 2.77
C ARG A 46 0.37 3.87 4.08
N ASP A 47 0.05 4.50 5.21
CA ASP A 47 -0.04 3.82 6.51
C ASP A 47 -1.06 2.67 6.47
N THR A 48 -2.18 2.87 5.77
CA THR A 48 -3.22 1.86 5.59
C THR A 48 -2.75 0.69 4.74
N VAL A 49 -2.08 0.97 3.61
CA VAL A 49 -1.51 -0.07 2.74
C VAL A 49 -0.45 -0.88 3.49
N ASN A 50 0.44 -0.22 4.23
CA ASN A 50 1.42 -0.88 5.09
C ASN A 50 0.74 -1.79 6.12
N GLY A 51 -0.34 -1.32 6.74
CA GLY A 51 -1.18 -2.12 7.64
C GLY A 51 -1.76 -3.36 6.96
N ILE A 52 -2.31 -3.22 5.75
CA ILE A 52 -2.87 -4.32 4.95
C ILE A 52 -1.80 -5.35 4.60
N LEU A 53 -0.62 -4.93 4.14
CA LEU A 53 0.48 -5.84 3.81
C LEU A 53 0.89 -6.67 5.04
N LEU A 54 0.90 -6.07 6.23
CA LEU A 54 1.12 -6.76 7.49
C LEU A 54 -0.02 -7.70 7.90
N THR A 55 -1.16 -7.72 7.20
CA THR A 55 -2.23 -8.71 7.42
C THR A 55 -2.13 -9.94 6.53
N LEU A 56 -1.37 -9.88 5.44
CA LEU A 56 -1.18 -11.02 4.53
C LEU A 56 -0.39 -12.15 5.20
N ASP A 57 -0.61 -13.37 4.73
CA ASP A 57 0.23 -14.53 5.02
C ASP A 57 1.47 -14.48 4.13
N GLN A 58 2.64 -14.40 4.75
CA GLN A 58 3.90 -14.16 4.05
C GLN A 58 4.44 -15.39 3.31
N THR A 59 3.75 -16.52 3.40
CA THR A 59 4.17 -17.80 2.79
C THR A 59 3.32 -18.20 1.60
N ILE A 60 2.03 -17.85 1.59
CA ILE A 60 1.06 -18.33 0.60
C ILE A 60 0.32 -17.23 -0.14
N ASP A 61 0.18 -16.03 0.44
CA ASP A 61 -0.54 -14.94 -0.23
C ASP A 61 0.33 -14.28 -1.28
N GLN A 62 -0.32 -13.88 -2.38
CA GLN A 62 0.28 -13.14 -3.47
C GLN A 62 -0.25 -11.70 -3.48
N VAL A 63 0.62 -10.73 -3.74
CA VAL A 63 0.27 -9.31 -3.70
C VAL A 63 1.00 -8.50 -4.77
N ASN A 64 0.39 -7.42 -5.22
CA ASN A 64 1.06 -6.31 -5.90
C ASN A 64 0.33 -4.99 -5.58
N ILE A 65 1.02 -3.87 -5.75
CA ILE A 65 0.48 -2.52 -5.58
C ILE A 65 0.48 -1.83 -6.94
N VAL A 66 -0.64 -1.20 -7.27
CA VAL A 66 -0.79 -0.33 -8.42
C VAL A 66 -0.97 1.08 -7.91
N SER A 67 -0.03 1.97 -8.22
CA SER A 67 -0.26 3.41 -8.08
C SER A 67 -1.03 3.90 -9.30
N TYR A 68 -2.06 4.71 -9.07
CA TYR A 68 -2.90 5.26 -10.12
C TYR A 68 -3.07 6.78 -9.95
N ASN A 69 -2.68 7.51 -10.99
CA ASN A 69 -3.07 8.90 -11.22
C ASN A 69 -3.62 9.02 -12.64
N SER A 70 -2.95 9.73 -13.56
CA SER A 70 -3.30 9.72 -14.99
C SER A 70 -2.91 8.41 -15.70
N ARG A 71 -2.07 7.59 -15.07
CA ARG A 71 -1.62 6.28 -15.56
C ARG A 71 -1.49 5.30 -14.40
N ALA A 72 -1.65 4.02 -14.70
CA ALA A 72 -1.40 2.93 -13.76
C ALA A 72 0.07 2.53 -13.80
N VAL A 73 0.71 2.42 -12.64
CA VAL A 73 2.09 1.95 -12.47
C VAL A 73 2.10 0.80 -11.48
N LEU A 74 2.63 -0.35 -11.91
CA LEU A 74 2.82 -1.54 -11.08
C LEU A 74 4.11 -1.40 -10.26
N LEU A 75 4.01 -1.41 -8.93
CA LEU A 75 5.15 -1.18 -8.04
C LEU A 75 5.94 -2.47 -7.75
N GLY A 76 5.29 -3.65 -7.77
CA GLY A 76 5.91 -4.95 -7.54
C GLY A 76 6.39 -5.68 -8.80
N GLY A 77 6.45 -4.98 -9.95
CA GLY A 77 6.73 -5.59 -11.25
C GLY A 77 5.49 -6.10 -11.98
N ALA A 78 5.69 -6.89 -13.04
CA ALA A 78 4.65 -7.23 -14.01
C ALA A 78 3.59 -8.24 -13.53
N SER A 79 3.80 -8.92 -12.40
CA SER A 79 2.91 -9.96 -11.88
C SER A 79 2.67 -9.81 -10.38
N LEU A 80 1.73 -10.59 -9.83
CA LEU A 80 1.67 -10.78 -8.40
C LEU A 80 2.95 -11.46 -7.91
N ILE A 81 3.38 -11.12 -6.69
CA ILE A 81 4.54 -11.72 -6.02
C ILE A 81 4.12 -12.23 -4.65
N THR A 82 4.77 -13.27 -4.14
CA THR A 82 4.51 -13.76 -2.78
C THR A 82 4.72 -12.62 -1.77
N ALA A 83 3.84 -12.50 -0.79
CA ALA A 83 3.91 -11.49 0.28
C ALA A 83 5.05 -11.77 1.30
N SER A 84 6.19 -12.28 0.85
CA SER A 84 7.37 -12.54 1.68
C SER A 84 7.89 -11.25 2.32
N PRO A 85 8.64 -11.32 3.43
CA PRO A 85 9.18 -10.13 4.10
C PRO A 85 9.97 -9.21 3.16
N GLU A 86 10.79 -9.77 2.27
CA GLU A 86 11.60 -9.01 1.31
C GLU A 86 10.74 -8.33 0.24
N ASN A 87 9.73 -9.04 -0.29
CA ASN A 87 8.83 -8.48 -1.28
C ASN A 87 7.94 -7.39 -0.67
N VAL A 88 7.44 -7.59 0.55
CA VAL A 88 6.70 -6.56 1.29
C VAL A 88 7.59 -5.33 1.52
N LYS A 89 8.84 -5.52 1.94
CA LYS A 89 9.79 -4.41 2.11
C LYS A 89 10.04 -3.65 0.80
N ALA A 90 10.21 -4.37 -0.31
CA ALA A 90 10.37 -3.76 -1.63
C ALA A 90 9.12 -2.98 -2.07
N LEU A 91 7.92 -3.52 -1.83
CA LEU A 91 6.65 -2.86 -2.12
C LEU A 91 6.45 -1.59 -1.28
N VAL A 92 6.81 -1.63 0.01
CA VAL A 92 6.76 -0.46 0.89
C VAL A 92 7.72 0.63 0.39
N ALA A 93 8.96 0.27 0.06
CA ALA A 93 9.93 1.23 -0.49
C ALA A 93 9.44 1.84 -1.81
N ALA A 94 8.92 1.02 -2.72
CA ALA A 94 8.35 1.51 -3.98
C ALA A 94 7.12 2.40 -3.78
N LEU A 95 6.31 2.15 -2.74
CA LEU A 95 5.20 3.00 -2.36
C LEU A 95 5.67 4.33 -1.75
N ASP A 96 6.75 4.33 -0.97
CA ASP A 96 7.35 5.55 -0.42
C ASP A 96 7.92 6.48 -1.49
N ASP A 97 8.38 5.93 -2.61
CA ASP A 97 8.87 6.70 -3.77
C ASP A 97 7.74 7.33 -4.60
N VAL A 98 6.47 6.97 -4.36
CA VAL A 98 5.34 7.58 -5.07
C VAL A 98 5.05 8.96 -4.47
N SER A 99 5.20 9.99 -5.31
CA SER A 99 4.83 11.36 -4.96
C SER A 99 3.43 11.69 -5.48
N PRO A 100 2.47 12.06 -4.62
CA PRO A 100 1.14 12.50 -5.03
C PRO A 100 1.14 13.88 -5.73
N LEU A 101 2.31 14.51 -5.90
CA LEU A 101 2.46 15.88 -6.41
C LEU A 101 2.63 15.96 -7.94
N ASP A 102 2.96 14.84 -8.60
CA ASP A 102 3.14 14.82 -10.05
C ASP A 102 1.79 14.70 -10.77
N GLY A 103 1.06 15.81 -10.73
CA GLY A 103 0.21 16.19 -11.85
C GLY A 103 1.08 16.86 -12.92
N THR A 104 1.84 16.08 -13.69
CA THR A 104 2.46 16.54 -14.93
C THR A 104 1.77 15.88 -16.12
N ASP A 105 0.52 16.26 -16.32
CA ASP A 105 -0.02 16.52 -17.65
C ASP A 105 -0.62 17.94 -17.57
N GLY A 106 0.20 18.94 -17.90
CA GLY A 106 -0.09 20.38 -17.86
C GLY A 106 1.15 21.24 -17.68
#